data_AF-A0A1B2LZH2-F1
#
_entry.id   AF-A0A1B2LZH2-F1
#
_cell.length_a   1.000
_cell.length_b   1.000
_cell.length_c   1.000
_cell.angle_alpha   90.00
_cell.angle_beta   90.00
_cell.angle_gamma   90.00
#
_symmetry.space_group_name_H-M   'P 1'
#
loop_
_entity.id
_entity.type
_entity.pdbx_description
1 polymer ?
#
loop_
_entity_poly.entity_id
_entity_poly.type
_entity_poly.pdbx_seq_one_letter_code
_entity_poly.pdbx_strand_id
1 'polypeptide(L)'
;MPTGPQFYSGFLGYQRLALMSQSSDYRAVPETTANEMTRAWGKVKIKGDGDDQLADRIVLIEKRLKKLKVRELMRKHIECEMTFGRSQLAISIKGHENKADVPLVISPSGVPKGSLQSFSHIEPIWSTPSAYNASNL
;
A
#
# COMPACT_ATOMS: atom_id res chain seq x y z
N MET A 1 -9.57 29.95 28.59
CA MET A 1 -9.12 28.77 27.84
C MET A 1 -10.37 28.01 27.43
N PRO A 2 -10.54 27.60 26.17
CA PRO A 2 -11.73 26.83 25.78
C PRO A 2 -11.70 25.48 26.52
N THR A 3 -12.78 25.17 27.23
CA THR A 3 -12.90 24.02 28.17
C THR A 3 -13.55 22.80 27.54
N GLY A 4 -13.63 22.74 26.20
CA GLY A 4 -14.24 21.64 25.46
C GLY A 4 -13.28 21.03 24.43
N PRO A 5 -13.55 19.80 23.94
CA PRO A 5 -12.75 19.17 22.90
C PRO A 5 -12.76 20.03 21.63
N GLN A 6 -11.57 20.42 21.17
CA GLN A 6 -11.40 21.15 19.92
C GLN A 6 -11.29 20.15 18.76
N PHE A 7 -12.35 20.08 17.96
CA PHE A 7 -12.31 19.43 16.66
C PHE A 7 -11.63 20.35 15.65
N TYR A 8 -10.75 19.77 14.82
CA TYR A 8 -10.12 20.51 13.73
C TYR A 8 -11.15 20.74 12.62
N SER A 9 -11.20 21.97 12.07
CA SER A 9 -12.15 22.36 11.02
C SER A 9 -11.80 21.81 9.63
N GLY A 10 -10.70 21.07 9.50
CA GLY A 10 -10.23 20.51 8.24
C GLY A 10 -9.04 19.56 8.41
N PHE A 11 -8.48 19.13 7.28
CA PHE A 11 -7.30 18.27 7.26
C PHE A 11 -6.09 18.96 7.91
N LEU A 12 -5.45 18.27 8.84
CA LEU A 12 -4.34 18.78 9.66
C LEU A 12 -3.03 19.00 8.91
N GLY A 13 -2.88 18.38 7.74
CA GLY A 13 -1.60 18.29 7.04
C GLY A 13 -0.76 17.10 7.51
N TYR A 14 -0.04 16.48 6.57
CA TYR A 14 0.77 15.30 6.84
C TYR A 14 1.89 15.55 7.86
N GLN A 15 2.45 16.77 7.90
CA GLN A 15 3.49 17.14 8.86
C GLN A 15 2.97 17.11 10.30
N ARG A 16 1.75 17.60 10.53
CA ARG A 16 1.14 17.58 11.86
C ARG A 16 0.78 16.15 12.28
N LEU A 17 0.26 15.34 11.35
CA LEU A 17 -0.03 13.92 11.61
C LEU A 17 1.25 13.14 11.94
N ALA A 18 2.36 13.40 11.23
CA ALA A 18 3.66 12.77 11.51
C ALA A 18 4.25 13.15 12.87
N LEU A 19 3.98 14.38 13.35
CA LEU A 19 4.36 14.80 14.69
C LEU A 19 3.51 14.10 15.75
N MET A 20 2.20 14.00 15.54
CA MET A 20 1.31 13.30 16.46
C MET A 20 1.61 11.80 16.52
N SER A 21 2.01 11.18 15.41
CA SER A 21 2.43 9.78 15.37
C SER A 21 3.73 9.50 16.11
N GLN A 22 4.44 10.50 16.66
CA GLN A 22 5.53 10.20 17.60
C GLN A 22 4.99 9.74 18.96
N SER A 23 3.78 10.18 19.34
CA SER A 23 3.10 9.75 20.56
C SER A 23 2.72 8.26 20.49
N SER A 24 3.02 7.52 21.56
CA SER A 24 2.62 6.12 21.71
C SER A 24 1.10 5.96 21.70
N ASP A 25 0.38 6.87 22.33
CA ASP A 25 -1.09 6.79 22.45
C ASP A 25 -1.75 6.95 21.08
N TYR A 26 -1.16 7.79 20.23
CA TYR A 26 -1.62 7.99 18.86
C TYR A 26 -1.30 6.77 17.97
N ARG A 27 -0.13 6.15 18.15
CA ARG A 27 0.29 4.98 17.36
C ARG A 27 -0.32 3.66 17.81
N ALA A 28 -0.72 3.53 19.07
CA ALA A 28 -1.24 2.28 19.61
C ALA A 28 -2.43 1.76 18.79
N VAL A 29 -3.36 2.64 18.42
CA VAL A 29 -4.54 2.29 17.62
C VAL A 29 -4.15 1.74 16.23
N PRO A 30 -3.46 2.49 15.35
CA PRO A 30 -3.10 2.00 14.02
C PRO A 30 -2.20 0.76 14.07
N GLU A 31 -1.21 0.70 14.97
CA GLU A 31 -0.31 -0.46 15.10
C GLU A 31 -1.07 -1.72 15.53
N THR A 32 -1.93 -1.63 16.55
CA THR A 32 -2.74 -2.79 17.00
C THR A 32 -3.71 -3.24 15.92
N THR A 33 -4.42 -2.30 15.27
CA THR A 33 -5.37 -2.65 14.21
C THR A 33 -4.67 -3.33 13.03
N ALA A 34 -3.56 -2.79 12.55
CA ALA A 34 -2.84 -3.39 11.44
C ALA A 34 -2.22 -4.76 11.79
N ASN A 35 -1.71 -4.90 13.02
CA ASN A 35 -1.23 -6.18 13.53
C ASN A 35 -2.35 -7.23 13.52
N GLU A 36 -3.53 -6.91 14.04
CA GLU A 36 -4.66 -7.85 14.06
C GLU A 36 -5.19 -8.16 12.66
N MET A 37 -5.39 -7.16 11.80
CA MET A 37 -5.84 -7.34 10.42
C MET A 37 -4.89 -8.22 9.61
N THR A 38 -3.59 -8.15 9.91
CA THR A 38 -2.59 -8.96 9.22
C THR A 38 -2.16 -10.17 10.01
N ARG A 39 -2.69 -10.44 11.22
CA ARG A 39 -2.33 -11.60 12.06
C ARG A 39 -2.70 -12.91 11.39
N ALA A 40 -3.86 -12.95 10.75
CA ALA A 40 -4.29 -14.05 9.88
C ALA A 40 -4.32 -13.56 8.43
N TRP A 41 -3.27 -13.87 7.66
CA TRP A 41 -3.08 -13.31 6.31
C TRP A 41 -4.09 -13.80 5.27
N GLY A 42 -4.51 -15.06 5.37
CA GLY A 42 -5.30 -15.74 4.34
C GLY A 42 -4.46 -16.59 3.39
N LYS A 43 -5.16 -17.24 2.45
CA LYS A 43 -4.60 -18.16 1.45
C LYS A 43 -5.17 -17.81 0.08
N VAL A 44 -4.39 -18.02 -0.98
CA VAL A 44 -4.89 -17.86 -2.35
C VAL A 44 -5.77 -19.07 -2.67
N LYS A 45 -6.96 -18.82 -3.20
CA LYS A 45 -7.92 -19.86 -3.59
C LYS A 45 -8.25 -19.76 -5.07
N ILE A 46 -8.46 -20.91 -5.70
CA ILE A 46 -9.06 -20.99 -7.04
C ILE A 46 -10.57 -20.80 -6.89
N LYS A 47 -11.18 -20.14 -7.87
CA LYS A 47 -12.63 -20.00 -7.96
C LYS A 47 -13.20 -21.22 -8.71
N GLY A 48 -14.14 -21.93 -8.08
CA GLY A 48 -14.80 -23.13 -8.63
C GLY A 48 -14.10 -24.44 -8.25
N ASP A 49 -14.69 -25.57 -8.64
CA ASP A 49 -14.24 -26.94 -8.29
C ASP A 49 -13.08 -27.45 -9.19
N GLY A 50 -12.32 -26.52 -9.76
CA GLY A 50 -11.39 -26.77 -10.86
C GLY A 50 -9.97 -27.17 -10.45
N ASP A 51 -9.72 -28.47 -10.61
CA ASP A 51 -8.51 -29.16 -11.06
C ASP A 51 -7.21 -29.02 -10.22
N ASP A 52 -6.71 -30.17 -9.73
CA ASP A 52 -5.42 -30.34 -9.04
C ASP A 52 -4.25 -29.74 -9.84
N GLN A 53 -4.41 -29.58 -11.15
CA GLN A 53 -3.44 -28.95 -12.07
C GLN A 53 -3.11 -27.49 -11.75
N LEU A 54 -3.95 -26.77 -11.00
CA LEU A 54 -3.71 -25.38 -10.60
C LEU A 54 -3.11 -25.26 -9.20
N ALA A 55 -3.00 -26.36 -8.44
CA ALA A 55 -2.42 -26.36 -7.10
C ALA A 55 -0.96 -25.88 -7.12
N ASP A 56 -0.17 -26.34 -8.09
CA ASP A 56 1.21 -25.90 -8.27
C ASP A 56 1.32 -24.38 -8.50
N ARG A 57 0.35 -23.80 -9.23
CA ARG A 57 0.32 -22.35 -9.46
C ARG A 57 0.00 -21.58 -8.18
N ILE A 58 -0.90 -22.08 -7.33
CA ILE A 58 -1.15 -21.50 -5.99
C ILE A 58 0.14 -21.49 -5.19
N VAL A 59 0.86 -22.62 -5.13
CA VAL A 59 2.11 -22.73 -4.38
C VAL A 59 3.14 -21.71 -4.87
N LEU A 60 3.26 -21.53 -6.19
CA LEU A 60 4.14 -20.52 -6.79
C LEU A 60 3.72 -19.09 -6.42
N ILE A 61 2.42 -18.77 -6.46
CA ILE A 61 1.91 -17.45 -6.08
C ILE A 61 2.17 -17.19 -4.60
N GLU A 62 1.82 -18.11 -3.70
CA GLU A 62 2.04 -17.94 -2.26
C GLU A 62 3.53 -17.80 -1.92
N LYS A 63 4.39 -18.59 -2.57
CA LYS A 63 5.84 -18.45 -2.44
C LYS A 63 6.30 -17.07 -2.91
N ARG A 64 5.77 -16.56 -4.02
CA ARG A 64 6.12 -15.23 -4.53
C ARG A 64 5.61 -14.10 -3.62
N LEU A 65 4.39 -14.19 -3.09
CA LEU A 65 3.84 -13.23 -2.12
C LEU A 65 4.71 -13.14 -0.85
N LYS A 66 5.15 -14.30 -0.33
CA LYS A 66 6.10 -14.37 0.80
C LYS A 66 7.44 -13.74 0.45
N LYS A 67 8.01 -14.07 -0.72
CA LYS A 67 9.28 -13.47 -1.19
C LYS A 67 9.18 -11.95 -1.36
N LEU A 68 8.02 -11.46 -1.78
CA LEU A 68 7.72 -10.03 -1.94
C LEU A 68 7.30 -9.34 -0.63
N LYS A 69 7.22 -10.07 0.48
CA LYS A 69 6.83 -9.55 1.81
C LYS A 69 5.47 -8.83 1.80
N VAL A 70 4.53 -9.29 0.96
CA VAL A 70 3.25 -8.59 0.75
C VAL A 70 2.46 -8.41 2.05
N ARG A 71 2.49 -9.41 2.95
CA ARG A 71 1.85 -9.30 4.27
C ARG A 71 2.40 -8.15 5.12
N GLU A 72 3.73 -8.03 5.17
CA GLU A 72 4.39 -6.95 5.92
C GLU A 72 4.10 -5.58 5.30
N LEU A 73 4.09 -5.51 3.97
CA LEU A 73 3.73 -4.29 3.24
C LEU A 73 2.29 -3.88 3.48
N MET A 74 1.34 -4.83 3.50
CA MET A 74 -0.06 -4.52 3.83
C MET A 74 -0.23 -4.04 5.26
N ARG A 75 0.52 -4.60 6.23
CA ARG A 75 0.52 -4.10 7.61
C ARG A 75 0.94 -2.63 7.64
N LYS A 76 2.08 -2.30 7.01
CA LYS A 76 2.57 -0.91 6.91
C LYS A 76 1.59 0.00 6.17
N HIS A 77 0.96 -0.50 5.12
CA HIS A 77 -0.03 0.24 4.34
C HIS A 77 -1.25 0.62 5.19
N ILE A 78 -1.77 -0.31 6.00
CA ILE A 78 -2.88 -0.06 6.92
C ILE A 78 -2.46 0.93 8.03
N GLU A 79 -1.28 0.75 8.64
CA GLU A 79 -0.78 1.68 9.67
C GLU A 79 -0.66 3.11 9.13
N CYS A 80 -0.11 3.25 7.93
CA CYS A 80 0.06 4.53 7.26
C CYS A 80 -1.29 5.13 6.88
N GLU A 81 -2.23 4.35 6.35
CA GLU A 81 -3.56 4.82 6.01
C GLU A 81 -4.31 5.32 7.24
N MET A 82 -4.29 4.57 8.35
CA MET A 82 -4.95 5.00 9.58
C MET A 82 -4.27 6.22 10.23
N THR A 83 -2.96 6.39 10.03
CA THR A 83 -2.21 7.55 10.54
C THR A 83 -2.41 8.80 9.70
N PHE A 84 -2.48 8.66 8.38
CA PHE A 84 -2.42 9.78 7.43
C PHE A 84 -3.70 9.96 6.60
N GLY A 85 -4.67 9.08 6.71
CA GLY A 85 -5.88 9.02 5.88
C GLY A 85 -5.62 8.57 4.43
N ARG A 86 -4.40 8.14 4.12
CA ARG A 86 -3.99 7.64 2.80
C ARG A 86 -2.73 6.80 2.93
N SER A 87 -2.57 5.80 2.07
CA SER A 87 -1.30 5.11 1.84
C SER A 87 -1.24 4.61 0.40
N GLN A 88 -0.04 4.30 -0.09
CA GLN A 88 0.19 3.84 -1.46
C GLN A 88 1.20 2.70 -1.49
N LEU A 89 1.03 1.78 -2.45
CA LEU A 89 1.98 0.73 -2.77
C LEU A 89 2.42 0.89 -4.23
N ALA A 90 3.67 1.27 -4.44
CA ALA A 90 4.28 1.34 -5.76
C ALA A 90 4.69 -0.05 -6.23
N ILE A 91 4.42 -0.37 -7.50
CA ILE A 91 4.79 -1.64 -8.13
C ILE A 91 6.03 -1.42 -8.98
N SER A 92 7.13 -2.11 -8.66
CA SER A 92 8.35 -2.04 -9.48
C SER A 92 8.35 -3.15 -10.53
N ILE A 93 8.42 -2.74 -11.80
CA ILE A 93 8.46 -3.62 -12.96
C ILE A 93 9.71 -3.28 -13.75
N LYS A 94 10.55 -4.29 -13.98
CA LYS A 94 11.79 -4.18 -14.75
C LYS A 94 11.52 -3.57 -16.13
N GLY A 95 12.18 -2.48 -16.48
CA GLY A 95 12.08 -1.83 -17.79
C GLY A 95 10.84 -0.93 -17.97
N HIS A 96 10.13 -0.66 -16.87
CA HIS A 96 8.96 0.21 -16.78
C HIS A 96 9.17 1.45 -15.88
N GLU A 97 10.42 1.72 -15.51
CA GLU A 97 10.83 2.92 -14.79
C GLU A 97 10.54 4.12 -15.72
N ASN A 98 9.50 4.92 -15.44
CA ASN A 98 9.02 6.06 -16.26
C ASN A 98 8.14 5.72 -17.47
N LYS A 99 7.48 4.55 -17.49
CA LYS A 99 6.47 4.21 -18.51
C LYS A 99 5.08 4.06 -17.90
N ALA A 100 4.66 5.06 -17.14
CA ALA A 100 3.34 5.07 -16.48
C ALA A 100 2.17 5.07 -17.48
N ASP A 101 2.38 5.66 -18.67
CA ASP A 101 1.37 5.79 -19.71
C ASP A 101 1.23 4.51 -20.56
N VAL A 102 2.13 3.55 -20.38
CA VAL A 102 2.14 2.29 -21.12
C VAL A 102 1.35 1.24 -20.33
N PRO A 103 0.30 0.64 -20.92
CA PRO A 103 -0.47 -0.41 -20.26
C PRO A 103 0.39 -1.61 -19.86
N LEU A 104 0.11 -2.19 -18.69
CA LEU A 104 0.81 -3.38 -18.18
C LEU A 104 0.32 -4.67 -18.86
N VAL A 105 0.57 -4.80 -20.17
CA VAL A 105 0.21 -5.98 -20.95
C VAL A 105 1.35 -7.00 -20.91
N ILE A 106 1.06 -8.20 -20.42
CA ILE A 106 2.05 -9.30 -20.41
C ILE A 106 2.29 -9.75 -21.85
N SER A 107 3.43 -9.36 -22.41
CA SER A 107 3.84 -9.73 -23.77
C SER A 107 5.35 -9.49 -23.93
N PRO A 108 6.00 -10.06 -24.97
CA PRO A 108 7.41 -9.80 -25.24
C PRO A 108 7.70 -8.31 -25.53
N SER A 109 6.77 -7.59 -26.16
CA SER A 109 6.89 -6.17 -26.50
C SER A 109 6.38 -5.22 -25.41
N GLY A 110 5.58 -5.71 -24.46
CA GLY A 110 5.07 -4.97 -23.31
C GLY A 110 5.86 -5.31 -22.04
N VAL A 111 5.21 -5.93 -21.05
CA VAL A 111 5.85 -6.41 -19.81
C VAL A 111 6.22 -7.89 -19.95
N PRO A 112 7.51 -8.25 -20.04
CA PRO A 112 7.89 -9.66 -20.10
C PRO A 112 7.50 -10.44 -18.84
N LYS A 113 7.26 -11.74 -18.99
CA LYS A 113 7.02 -12.62 -17.84
C LYS A 113 8.24 -12.61 -16.91
N GLY A 114 7.99 -12.43 -15.61
CA GLY A 114 9.04 -12.36 -14.59
C GLY A 114 9.58 -10.94 -14.32
N SER A 115 9.04 -9.91 -14.96
CA SER A 115 9.49 -8.53 -14.78
C SER A 115 9.05 -7.88 -13.46
N LEU A 116 8.10 -8.44 -12.71
CA LEU A 116 7.73 -7.94 -11.38
C LEU A 116 8.90 -8.10 -10.39
N GLN A 117 9.45 -6.98 -9.92
CA GLN A 117 10.61 -6.96 -9.04
C GLN A 117 10.19 -6.94 -7.57
N SER A 118 9.46 -5.90 -7.18
CA SER A 118 9.14 -5.57 -5.79
C SER A 118 7.87 -4.72 -5.68
N PHE A 119 7.44 -4.53 -4.44
CA PHE A 119 6.48 -3.51 -4.05
C PHE A 119 7.14 -2.61 -3.01
N SER A 120 6.82 -1.31 -3.04
CA SER A 120 7.35 -0.32 -2.09
C SER A 120 6.21 0.46 -1.47
N HIS A 121 6.21 0.57 -0.15
CA HIS A 121 5.28 1.43 0.58
C HIS A 121 5.72 2.89 0.44
N ILE A 122 4.78 3.76 0.03
CA ILE A 122 5.01 5.20 -0.15
C ILE A 122 4.09 5.94 0.80
N GLU A 123 4.68 6.69 1.73
CA GLU A 123 3.93 7.56 2.63
C GLU A 123 3.38 8.77 1.86
N PRO A 124 2.18 9.26 2.20
CA PRO A 124 1.57 10.39 1.50
C PRO A 124 2.40 11.68 1.52
N ILE A 125 3.25 11.87 2.55
CA ILE A 125 4.13 13.05 2.66
C ILE A 125 5.14 13.13 1.50
N TRP A 126 5.48 12.00 0.88
CA TRP A 126 6.39 11.91 -0.27
C TRP A 126 5.67 11.95 -1.61
N SER A 127 4.34 12.13 -1.61
CA SER A 127 3.54 12.23 -2.83
C SER A 127 3.33 13.69 -3.22
N THR A 128 3.61 14.02 -4.48
CA THR A 128 3.24 15.31 -5.06
C THR A 128 2.03 15.15 -5.97
N PRO A 129 1.19 16.19 -6.14
CA PRO A 129 0.14 16.18 -7.15
C PRO A 129 0.73 15.95 -8.56
N SER A 130 0.07 15.14 -9.38
CA SER A 130 0.51 14.91 -10.77
C SER A 130 0.36 16.14 -11.67
N ALA A 131 -0.56 17.03 -11.31
CA ALA A 131 -0.73 18.35 -11.91
C ALA A 131 -0.83 19.39 -10.78
N TYR A 132 0.04 20.39 -10.81
CA TYR A 132 -0.02 21.54 -9.92
C TYR A 132 -0.80 22.66 -10.63
N ASN A 133 -2.13 22.64 -10.54
CA ASN A 133 -2.98 23.70 -11.08
C ASN A 133 -3.05 24.88 -10.10
N ALA A 134 -1.91 25.56 -9.89
CA ALA A 134 -1.91 26.88 -9.26
C ALA A 134 -2.34 27.94 -10.27
N SER A 135 -3.59 27.89 -10.71
CA SER A 135 -4.26 29.07 -11.25
C SER A 135 -4.70 29.90 -10.05
N ASN A 136 -4.05 31.05 -9.84
CA ASN A 136 -4.37 32.01 -8.78
C ASN A 136 -5.89 32.22 -8.70
N LEU A 137 -6.49 31.90 -7.55
CA LEU A 137 -7.82 32.36 -7.15
C LEU A 137 -7.72 33.76 -6.59
#